data_AF-A0A4Q9WN62-F1
#
_entry.id   AF-A0A4Q9WN62-F1
#
_cell.length_a   1.000
_cell.length_b   1.000
_cell.length_c   1.000
_cell.angle_alpha   90.00
_cell.angle_beta   90.00
_cell.angle_gamma   90.00
#
_symmetry.space_group_name_H-M   'P 1'
#
loop_
_entity.id
_entity.type
_entity.pdbx_description
1 polymer ?
#
loop_
_entity_poly.entity_id
_entity_poly.type
_entity_poly.pdbx_seq_one_letter_code
_entity_poly.pdbx_strand_id
1 'polypeptide(L)' 'MDIKGSYILHEPLQNKEQYLNRLVYQGGITQNKNNRDIEYTFYADAHTGEILTIEEN' A
#
# COMPACT_ATOMS: atom_id res chain seq x y z
N MET A 1 7.14 14.24 -7.47
CA MET A 1 6.10 13.67 -6.59
C MET A 1 6.13 14.46 -5.31
N ASP A 2 5.06 15.16 -4.95
CA ASP A 2 4.94 15.85 -3.64
C ASP A 2 4.21 14.89 -2.69
N ILE A 3 4.98 14.13 -1.91
CA ILE A 3 4.44 13.16 -0.96
C ILE A 3 4.25 13.86 0.38
N LYS A 4 3.03 13.82 0.90
CA LYS A 4 2.65 14.42 2.19
C LYS A 4 2.79 13.45 3.37
N GLY A 5 2.66 12.14 3.11
CA GLY A 5 2.79 11.14 4.15
C GLY A 5 2.75 9.72 3.60
N SER A 6 3.22 8.79 4.43
CA SER A 6 3.14 7.36 4.16
C SER A 6 3.07 6.57 5.45
N TYR A 7 2.37 5.44 5.43
CA TYR A 7 2.36 4.50 6.55
C TYR A 7 2.32 3.06 6.04
N ILE A 8 2.70 2.13 6.91
CA ILE A 8 2.54 0.70 6.73
C ILE A 8 1.90 0.14 8.00
N LEU A 9 0.89 -0.72 7.87
CA LEU A 9 0.29 -1.40 9.01
C LEU A 9 1.27 -2.46 9.53
N HIS A 10 1.40 -2.53 10.86
CA HIS A 10 2.37 -3.42 11.50
C HIS A 10 2.02 -4.91 11.36
N GLU A 11 0.73 -5.23 11.38
CA GLU A 11 0.26 -6.61 11.28
C GLU A 11 0.06 -6.99 9.81
N PRO A 12 0.72 -8.07 9.32
CA PRO A 12 0.51 -8.53 7.96
C PRO A 12 -0.87 -9.20 7.82
N LEU A 13 -1.48 -9.01 6.66
CA LEU A 13 -2.75 -9.61 6.28
C LEU A 13 -2.51 -10.88 5.47
N GLN A 14 -3.32 -11.91 5.71
CA GLN A 14 -3.44 -13.04 4.81
C GLN A 14 -4.63 -12.79 3.87
N ASN A 15 -4.38 -12.12 2.73
CA ASN A 15 -5.42 -11.88 1.74
C ASN A 15 -5.64 -13.15 0.91
N LYS A 16 -6.61 -13.97 1.34
CA LYS A 16 -6.87 -15.29 0.76
C LYS A 16 -7.47 -15.25 -0.65
N GLU A 17 -7.97 -14.11 -1.12
CA GLU A 17 -8.61 -13.99 -2.44
C GLU A 17 -7.65 -13.43 -3.49
N GLN A 18 -6.89 -12.39 -3.16
CA GLN A 18 -6.05 -11.68 -4.13
C GLN A 18 -4.58 -12.18 -4.12
N TYR A 19 -4.07 -12.60 -2.96
CA TYR A 19 -2.68 -13.02 -2.78
C TYR A 19 -2.62 -14.39 -2.10
N LEU A 20 -3.18 -15.41 -2.79
CA LEU A 20 -3.29 -16.78 -2.27
C LEU A 20 -1.95 -17.26 -1.68
N ASN A 21 -1.98 -17.68 -0.42
CA ASN A 21 -0.82 -18.15 0.35
C ASN A 21 0.29 -17.12 0.61
N ARG A 22 0.05 -15.82 0.43
CA ARG A 22 1.01 -14.77 0.78
C ARG A 22 0.55 -13.99 2.01
N LEU A 23 1.51 -13.64 2.86
CA LEU A 23 1.35 -12.60 3.86
C LEU A 23 1.72 -11.27 3.19
N VAL A 24 0.88 -10.25 3.38
CA VAL A 24 1.09 -8.93 2.78
C VAL A 24 0.94 -7.84 3.82
N TYR A 25 1.78 -6.82 3.75
CA TYR A 25 1.57 -5.58 4.48
C TYR A 25 0.74 -4.63 3.64
N GLN A 26 -0.29 -4.05 4.24
CA GLN A 26 -1.03 -2.95 3.65
C GLN A 26 -0.44 -1.63 4.13
N GLY A 27 -0.31 -0.67 3.23
CA GLY A 27 0.07 0.69 3.58
C GLY A 27 -0.64 1.73 2.74
N GLY A 28 -0.35 2.98 3.04
CA GLY A 28 -0.93 4.13 2.35
C GLY A 28 0.11 5.17 2.01
N ILE A 29 -0.10 5.89 0.92
CA ILE A 29 0.69 7.06 0.50
C ILE A 29 -0.28 8.20 0.20
N THR A 30 -0.04 9.37 0.75
CA THR A 30 -0.75 10.60 0.37
C THR A 30 0.16 11.44 -0.50
N GLN A 31 -0.30 11.73 -1.71
CA GLN A 31 0.39 12.59 -2.67
C GLN A 31 -0.42 13.85 -2.92
N ASN A 32 0.22 15.02 -2.88
CA ASN A 32 -0.38 16.22 -3.43
C ASN A 32 -0.17 16.26 -4.96
N LYS A 33 -1.27 16.30 -5.70
CA LYS A 33 -1.32 16.38 -7.15
C LYS A 33 -2.22 17.55 -7.53
N ASN A 34 -1.60 18.63 -8.02
CA ASN A 34 -2.29 19.86 -8.41
C ASN A 34 -3.14 20.46 -7.27
N ASN A 35 -2.55 20.66 -6.09
CA ASN A 35 -3.22 21.18 -4.89
C ASN A 35 -4.37 20.29 -4.37
N ARG A 36 -4.42 19.01 -4.76
CA ARG A 36 -5.36 18.03 -4.23
C ARG A 36 -4.58 16.88 -3.63
N ASP A 37 -4.98 16.46 -2.44
CA ASP A 37 -4.41 15.28 -1.81
C ASP A 37 -5.12 14.06 -2.39
N ILE A 38 -4.31 13.17 -2.96
CA ILE A 38 -4.72 11.89 -3.53
C ILE A 38 -4.12 10.80 -2.64
N GLU A 39 -4.95 9.87 -2.21
CA GLU A 39 -4.55 8.76 -1.36
C GLU A 39 -4.41 7.50 -2.20
N TYR A 40 -3.35 6.76 -1.95
CA TYR A 40 -3.09 5.48 -2.56
C TYR A 40 -3.03 4.41 -1.48
N THR A 41 -3.66 3.27 -1.72
CA THR A 41 -3.47 2.05 -0.93
C THR A 41 -2.49 1.15 -1.67
N PHE A 42 -1.48 0.62 -0.96
CA PHE A 42 -0.57 -0.37 -1.53
C PHE A 42 -0.54 -1.65 -0.71
N TYR A 43 -0.17 -2.73 -1.38
CA TYR A 43 0.10 -4.03 -0.77
C TYR A 43 1.52 -4.47 -1.09
N ALA A 44 2.30 -4.80 -0.07
CA ALA A 44 3.66 -5.29 -0.20
C ALA A 44 3.75 -6.73 0.28
N ASP A 45 4.49 -7.58 -0.43
CA ASP A 45 4.79 -8.94 0.02
C ASP A 45 5.60 -8.88 1.33
N ALA A 46 5.15 -9.59 2.37
CA ALA A 46 5.77 -9.53 3.68
C ALA A 46 7.15 -10.22 3.76
N HIS A 47 7.49 -11.05 2.78
CA HIS A 47 8.75 -11.79 2.76
C HIS A 47 9.81 -11.07 1.91
N THR A 48 9.41 -10.48 0.79
CA THR A 48 10.34 -9.84 -0.15
C THR A 48 10.33 -8.31 -0.08
N GLY A 49 9.27 -7.70 0.47
CA GLY A 49 9.04 -6.26 0.42
C GLY A 49 8.62 -5.72 -0.95
N GLU A 50 8.40 -6.60 -1.94
CA GLU A 50 7.94 -6.21 -3.27
C GLU A 50 6.55 -5.58 -3.20
N ILE A 51 6.35 -4.44 -3.87
CA ILE A 51 5.03 -3.85 -4.03
C ILE A 51 4.26 -4.66 -5.06
N LEU A 52 3.19 -5.30 -4.62
CA LEU A 52 2.33 -6.14 -5.46
C LEU A 52 1.32 -5.29 -6.25
N THR A 53 0.70 -4.33 -5.56
CA THR A 53 -0.30 -3.43 -6.16
C THR A 53 -0.27 -2.08 -5.47
N ILE A 54 -0.59 -1.03 -6.22
CA ILE A 54 -0.92 0.32 -5.72
C ILE A 54 -2.21 0.76 -6.40
N GLU A 55 -3.19 1.20 -5.63
CA GLU A 55 -4.51 1.63 -6.10
C GLU A 55 -4.79 3.05 -5.58
N GLU A 56 -5.33 3.91 -6.43
CA GLU A 56 -5.83 5.25 -6.05
C GLU A 56 -7.21 5.07 -5.37
N ASN A 57 -7.43 5.74 -4.23
CA ASN A 57 -8.70 5.73 -3.50
C ASN A 57 -9.71 6.74 -4.05
#